data_AF-A0A0A8YVW2-F1
#
_entry.id   AF-A0A0A8YVW2-F1
#
_cell.length_a   1.000
_cell.length_b   1.000
_cell.length_c   1.000
_cell.angle_alpha   90.00
_cell.angle_beta   90.00
_cell.angle_gamma   90.00
#
_symmetry.space_group_name_H-M   'P 1'
#
loop_
_entity.id
_entity.type
_entity.pdbx_description
1 polymer ?
#
loop_
_entity_poly.entity_id
_entity_poly.type
_entity_poly.pdbx_seq_one_letter_code
_entity_poly.pdbx_strand_id
1 'polypeptide(L)'
;MTIVHEQLKPSCSSKRLPGEDVCGTSSSGQRSDKYTTVDYMKFGFDFIMRSNQIAPLFRNIDLQQYILLCAQVRGGGFRDKPGRKRDFYHTCYCLGGLSVSQYSAMTDSDSCPLPEHVLGPYSNLLEPIHPLYNLALNKYITAYEFFSKE
;
A
#
# COMPACT_ATOMS: atom_id res chain seq x y z
N MET A 1 4.33 26.39 15.63
CA MET A 1 3.34 25.32 15.43
C MET A 1 3.89 24.32 14.43
N THR A 2 4.27 23.17 14.94
CA THR A 2 4.86 22.03 14.23
C THR A 2 3.73 21.11 13.75
N ILE A 3 3.81 20.61 12.51
CA ILE A 3 2.86 19.65 11.88
C ILE A 3 2.46 18.50 12.84
N VAL A 4 3.39 18.14 13.72
CA VAL A 4 3.27 17.14 14.79
C VAL A 4 1.98 17.25 15.62
N HIS A 5 1.54 18.45 16.01
CA HIS A 5 0.39 18.58 16.94
C HIS A 5 -0.97 18.29 16.30
N GLU A 6 -1.10 18.40 14.98
CA GLU A 6 -2.37 18.19 14.27
C GLU A 6 -2.60 16.71 13.95
N GLN A 7 -1.52 15.94 13.83
CA GLN A 7 -1.52 14.55 13.36
C GLN A 7 -1.70 13.50 14.46
N LEU A 8 -1.68 13.90 15.74
CA LEU A 8 -1.58 12.98 16.89
C LEU A 8 -2.87 12.85 17.74
N LYS A 9 -4.06 13.21 17.23
CA LYS A 9 -5.33 12.99 17.96
C LYS A 9 -5.86 11.57 17.72
N PRO A 10 -6.07 10.73 18.77
CA PRO A 10 -6.55 9.36 18.60
C PRO A 10 -8.08 9.24 18.80
N SER A 11 -8.74 8.35 18.04
CA SER A 11 -10.12 7.92 18.31
C SER A 11 -10.30 6.40 18.23
N CYS A 12 -10.40 5.80 19.42
CA CYS A 12 -11.14 4.62 19.89
C CYS A 12 -10.90 3.20 19.32
N SER A 13 -10.80 2.25 20.26
CA SER A 13 -10.50 0.82 20.18
C SER A 13 -11.65 -0.07 19.72
N SER A 14 -11.34 -1.19 19.05
CA SER A 14 -12.15 -2.41 19.18
C SER A 14 -11.37 -3.71 18.98
N LYS A 15 -11.88 -4.78 19.59
CA LYS A 15 -11.23 -6.04 19.97
C LYS A 15 -11.28 -7.09 18.84
N ARG A 16 -10.22 -7.90 18.66
CA ARG A 16 -10.17 -9.08 17.75
C ARG A 16 -10.53 -10.39 18.47
N LEU A 17 -11.19 -11.31 17.76
CA LEU A 17 -11.34 -12.73 18.11
C LEU A 17 -10.77 -13.62 16.96
N PRO A 18 -10.31 -14.87 17.24
CA PRO A 18 -9.37 -15.62 16.36
C PRO A 18 -9.90 -16.94 15.77
N GLY A 19 -9.21 -17.46 14.74
CA GLY A 19 -9.29 -18.84 14.21
C GLY A 19 -9.58 -18.89 12.70
N GLU A 20 -9.01 -19.76 11.86
CA GLU A 20 -8.27 -21.02 12.05
C GLU A 20 -7.35 -21.32 10.83
N ASP A 21 -6.22 -21.97 11.08
CA ASP A 21 -5.24 -22.48 10.10
C ASP A 21 -5.69 -23.83 9.50
N VAL A 22 -5.61 -24.01 8.17
CA VAL A 22 -5.44 -25.35 7.57
C VAL A 22 -4.55 -25.28 6.32
N CYS A 23 -3.34 -25.84 6.43
CA CYS A 23 -2.42 -26.14 5.34
C CYS A 23 -2.67 -27.56 4.82
N GLY A 24 -2.89 -27.71 3.51
CA GLY A 24 -3.02 -29.01 2.85
C GLY A 24 -2.13 -29.05 1.61
N THR A 25 -0.93 -29.62 1.74
CA THR A 25 -0.03 -29.93 0.64
C THR A 25 -0.36 -31.32 0.07
N SER A 26 -0.61 -31.39 -1.23
CA SER A 26 -0.52 -32.64 -1.98
C SER A 26 0.18 -32.36 -3.29
N SER A 27 1.43 -32.83 -3.39
CA SER A 27 2.21 -32.82 -4.62
C SER A 27 1.89 -34.09 -5.42
N SER A 28 1.64 -33.91 -6.71
CA SER A 28 1.79 -34.96 -7.72
C SER A 28 2.15 -34.27 -9.02
N GLY A 29 3.43 -34.37 -9.40
CA GLY A 29 3.99 -33.63 -10.52
C GLY A 29 3.61 -34.18 -11.88
N GLN A 30 3.75 -33.34 -12.90
CA GLN A 30 4.33 -33.71 -14.18
C GLN A 30 5.13 -32.52 -14.72
N ARG A 31 6.41 -32.78 -14.99
CA ARG A 31 7.36 -31.86 -15.59
C ARG A 31 7.11 -31.85 -17.10
N SER A 32 6.59 -30.74 -17.62
CA SER A 32 6.72 -30.39 -19.03
C SER A 32 7.51 -29.09 -19.12
N ASP A 33 8.75 -29.17 -19.61
CA ASP A 33 9.59 -28.01 -19.90
C ASP A 33 9.00 -27.29 -21.13
N LYS A 34 7.92 -26.52 -20.92
CA LYS A 34 7.49 -25.44 -21.80
C LYS A 34 7.97 -24.17 -21.12
N TYR A 35 8.73 -23.32 -21.80
CA TYR A 35 8.89 -21.93 -21.38
C TYR A 35 7.49 -21.31 -21.41
N THR A 36 6.77 -21.41 -20.30
CA THR A 36 5.53 -20.68 -20.09
C THR A 36 5.94 -19.23 -20.05
N THR A 37 5.66 -18.48 -21.12
CA THR A 37 5.70 -17.03 -21.09
C THR A 37 4.87 -16.60 -19.88
N VAL A 38 5.55 -16.14 -18.83
CA VAL A 38 4.87 -15.61 -17.65
C VAL A 38 4.19 -14.33 -18.13
N ASP A 39 2.87 -14.35 -18.17
CA ASP A 39 2.10 -13.15 -18.41
C ASP A 39 2.19 -12.26 -17.17
N TYR A 40 3.18 -11.37 -17.18
CA TYR A 40 3.42 -10.43 -16.09
C TYR A 40 2.23 -9.50 -15.85
N MET A 41 1.41 -9.23 -16.88
CA MET A 41 0.23 -8.39 -16.75
C MET A 41 -0.84 -9.11 -15.94
N LYS A 42 -1.11 -10.38 -16.27
CA LYS A 42 -2.02 -11.22 -15.50
C LYS A 42 -1.52 -11.42 -14.07
N PHE A 43 -0.20 -11.60 -13.87
CA PHE A 43 0.37 -11.73 -12.53
C PHE A 43 0.15 -10.48 -11.67
N GLY A 44 0.36 -9.28 -12.22
CA GLY A 44 0.12 -8.02 -11.50
C GLY A 44 -1.34 -7.85 -11.10
N PHE A 45 -2.25 -8.17 -12.02
CA PHE A 45 -3.69 -8.14 -11.75
C PHE A 45 -4.09 -9.15 -10.66
N ASP A 46 -3.66 -10.41 -10.79
CA ASP A 46 -3.92 -11.46 -9.80
C ASP A 46 -3.33 -11.12 -8.43
N PHE A 47 -2.18 -10.42 -8.38
CA PHE A 47 -1.55 -9.99 -7.14
C PHE A 47 -2.42 -8.99 -6.36
N ILE A 48 -3.00 -8.00 -7.05
CA ILE A 48 -3.86 -6.99 -6.42
C ILE A 48 -5.19 -7.58 -5.96
N MET A 49 -5.79 -8.47 -6.74
CA MET A 49 -7.12 -9.01 -6.46
C MET A 49 -7.14 -10.07 -5.35
N ARG A 50 -5.97 -10.47 -4.84
CA ARG A 50 -5.87 -11.42 -3.73
C ARG A 50 -6.07 -10.69 -2.40
N SER A 51 -6.95 -11.25 -1.56
CA SER A 51 -7.05 -10.84 -0.16
C SER A 51 -5.74 -11.12 0.56
N ASN A 52 -5.20 -10.10 1.24
CA ASN A 52 -4.06 -10.31 2.11
C ASN A 52 -4.55 -10.91 3.44
N GLN A 53 -4.28 -12.20 3.66
CA GLN A 53 -4.65 -12.88 4.90
C GLN A 53 -3.61 -12.73 6.02
N ILE A 54 -2.50 -12.02 5.74
CA ILE A 54 -1.40 -11.84 6.66
C ILE A 54 -1.41 -10.41 7.19
N ALA A 55 -1.13 -10.24 8.48
CA ALA A 55 -0.88 -8.94 9.07
C ALA A 55 0.20 -8.14 8.30
N PRO A 56 0.26 -6.81 8.43
CA PRO A 56 1.28 -6.00 7.76
C PRO A 56 2.68 -6.55 7.96
N LEU A 57 3.43 -6.70 6.86
CA LEU A 57 4.81 -7.19 6.88
C LEU A 57 5.79 -6.19 7.50
N PHE A 58 5.35 -4.96 7.72
CA PHE A 58 6.12 -3.88 8.31
C PHE A 58 5.24 -3.02 9.22
N ARG A 59 5.89 -2.21 10.05
CA ARG A 59 5.25 -1.25 10.95
C ARG A 59 4.70 -0.07 10.16
N ASN A 60 3.51 -0.25 9.62
CA ASN A 60 2.90 0.68 8.68
C ASN A 60 2.66 2.08 9.26
N ILE A 61 2.21 2.18 10.52
CA ILE A 61 2.02 3.48 11.21
C ILE A 61 3.35 4.21 11.44
N ASP A 62 4.41 3.48 11.79
CA ASP A 62 5.74 4.07 12.03
C ASP A 62 6.32 4.66 10.72
N LEU A 63 6.03 4.04 9.57
CA LEU A 63 6.40 4.57 8.25
C LEU A 63 5.63 5.86 7.92
N GLN A 64 4.30 5.89 8.17
CA GLN A 64 3.50 7.11 8.01
C GLN A 64 4.02 8.24 8.88
N GLN A 65 4.39 7.93 10.11
CA GLN A 65 4.93 8.90 11.06
C GLN A 65 6.23 9.51 10.53
N TYR A 66 7.15 8.71 10.00
CA TYR A 66 8.37 9.23 9.40
C TYR A 66 8.07 10.14 8.20
N ILE A 67 7.19 9.71 7.28
CA ILE A 67 6.88 10.48 6.07
C ILE A 67 6.25 11.84 6.43
N LEU A 68 5.23 11.83 7.28
CA LEU A 68 4.49 13.05 7.64
C LEU A 68 5.29 14.00 8.54
N LEU A 69 6.10 13.48 9.46
CA LEU A 69 6.80 14.32 10.44
C LEU A 69 8.22 14.72 10.00
N CYS A 70 8.92 13.87 9.25
CA CYS A 70 10.34 14.08 8.91
C CYS A 70 10.55 14.50 7.45
N ALA A 71 9.82 13.88 6.53
CA ALA A 71 9.99 14.07 5.09
C ALA A 71 9.16 15.23 4.50
N GLN A 72 8.02 15.59 5.12
CA GLN A 72 7.19 16.68 4.62
C GLN A 72 7.84 18.06 4.87
N VAL A 73 7.76 18.95 3.87
CA VAL A 73 8.21 20.34 3.97
C VAL A 73 7.00 21.28 4.07
N ARG A 74 7.02 22.23 5.01
CA ARG A 74 5.90 23.16 5.27
C ARG A 74 5.44 23.96 4.05
N GLY A 75 6.34 24.29 3.14
CA GLY A 75 6.04 24.98 1.89
C GLY A 75 5.57 24.08 0.76
N GLY A 76 5.22 22.82 1.06
CA GLY A 76 4.86 21.79 0.08
C GLY A 76 6.05 20.92 -0.37
N GLY A 77 5.72 19.71 -0.83
CA GLY A 77 6.66 18.70 -1.27
C GLY A 77 7.32 17.89 -0.15
N PHE A 78 8.06 16.86 -0.54
CA PHE A 78 8.81 15.98 0.36
C PHE A 78 10.30 15.96 0.02
N ARG A 79 11.10 15.48 0.96
CA ARG A 79 12.57 15.32 0.90
C ARG A 79 12.98 13.96 1.46
N ASP A 80 14.21 13.54 1.20
CA ASP A 80 14.86 12.37 1.82
C ASP A 80 14.68 12.34 3.35
N LYS A 81 15.24 13.37 4.02
CA LYS A 81 15.27 13.49 5.48
C LYS A 81 15.49 14.94 5.93
N PRO A 82 15.36 15.24 7.23
CA PRO A 82 15.64 16.58 7.76
C PRO A 82 17.01 17.11 7.32
N GLY A 83 17.04 18.40 6.96
CA GLY A 83 18.24 19.06 6.44
C GLY A 83 18.50 18.89 4.94
N ARG A 84 17.74 18.04 4.22
CA ARG A 84 17.80 17.95 2.76
C ARG A 84 16.78 18.86 2.08
N LYS A 85 17.05 19.23 0.82
CA LYS A 85 16.12 20.00 -0.02
C LYS A 85 14.98 19.10 -0.50
N ARG A 86 13.81 19.70 -0.74
CA ARG A 86 12.70 19.01 -1.42
C ARG A 86 12.98 18.84 -2.90
N ASP A 87 12.42 17.80 -3.49
CA ASP A 87 12.40 17.59 -4.94
C ASP A 87 11.18 16.75 -5.35
N PHE A 88 10.97 16.63 -6.66
CA PHE A 88 9.84 15.87 -7.21
C PHE A 88 10.00 14.36 -7.04
N TYR A 89 11.24 13.86 -7.02
CA TYR A 89 11.50 12.45 -6.84
C TYR A 89 11.03 11.97 -5.46
N HIS A 90 11.50 12.62 -4.40
CA HIS A 90 11.08 12.31 -3.03
C HIS A 90 9.60 12.62 -2.80
N THR A 91 9.06 13.66 -3.44
CA THR A 91 7.61 13.91 -3.38
C THR A 91 6.81 12.72 -3.94
N CYS A 92 7.19 12.19 -5.10
CA CYS A 92 6.54 11.03 -5.70
C CYS A 92 6.65 9.79 -4.80
N TYR A 93 7.87 9.43 -4.37
CA TYR A 93 8.09 8.19 -3.64
C TYR A 93 7.67 8.24 -2.17
N CYS A 94 7.71 9.40 -1.52
CA CYS A 94 7.12 9.54 -0.19
C CYS A 94 5.59 9.39 -0.23
N LEU A 95 4.92 9.95 -1.25
CA LEU A 95 3.48 9.79 -1.40
C LEU A 95 3.11 8.35 -1.78
N GLY A 96 3.87 7.70 -2.66
CA GLY A 96 3.68 6.29 -2.99
C GLY A 96 3.88 5.37 -1.77
N GLY A 97 4.93 5.60 -0.99
CA GLY A 97 5.17 4.87 0.27
C GLY A 97 4.10 5.14 1.32
N LEU A 98 3.60 6.37 1.41
CA LEU A 98 2.49 6.74 2.30
C LEU A 98 1.22 5.97 1.91
N SER A 99 0.85 5.96 0.63
CA SER A 99 -0.28 5.17 0.12
C SER A 99 -0.09 3.68 0.46
N VAL A 100 1.05 3.05 0.11
CA VAL A 100 1.28 1.63 0.43
C VAL A 100 1.14 1.34 1.92
N SER A 101 1.64 2.21 2.79
CA SER A 101 1.53 2.02 4.24
C SER A 101 0.09 2.09 4.76
N GLN A 102 -0.77 2.93 4.18
CA GLN A 102 -2.18 3.05 4.56
C GLN A 102 -2.98 1.81 4.18
N TYR A 103 -2.64 1.17 3.04
CA TYR A 103 -3.37 0.02 2.50
C TYR A 103 -2.74 -1.34 2.88
N SER A 104 -1.53 -1.37 3.44
CA SER A 104 -0.76 -2.61 3.75
C SER A 104 -1.44 -3.59 4.72
N ALA A 105 -2.43 -3.14 5.49
CA ALA A 105 -3.15 -3.94 6.48
C ALA A 105 -4.53 -4.39 6.03
N MET A 106 -4.94 -4.05 4.81
CA MET A 106 -6.26 -4.39 4.32
C MET A 106 -6.35 -5.88 4.00
N THR A 107 -7.40 -6.51 4.52
CA THR A 107 -7.72 -7.91 4.25
C THR A 107 -8.66 -8.07 3.06
N ASP A 108 -9.40 -7.01 2.71
CA ASP A 108 -10.36 -6.99 1.61
C ASP A 108 -9.96 -5.94 0.58
N SER A 109 -9.88 -6.33 -0.70
CA SER A 109 -9.38 -5.49 -1.80
C SER A 109 -10.27 -4.30 -2.10
N ASP A 110 -11.57 -4.40 -1.80
CA ASP A 110 -12.58 -3.45 -2.25
C ASP A 110 -12.94 -2.40 -1.18
N SER A 111 -12.31 -2.48 -0.01
CA SER A 111 -12.61 -1.62 1.13
C SER A 111 -11.68 -0.40 1.21
N CYS A 112 -12.12 0.69 1.86
CA CYS A 112 -11.20 1.75 2.24
C CYS A 112 -10.44 1.36 3.53
N PRO A 113 -9.20 1.82 3.74
CA PRO A 113 -8.49 1.61 5.00
C PRO A 113 -9.32 2.10 6.18
N LEU A 114 -9.39 1.30 7.25
CA LEU A 114 -9.99 1.73 8.50
C LEU A 114 -9.22 2.94 9.06
N PRO A 115 -9.87 3.86 9.80
CA PRO A 115 -9.22 5.04 10.36
C PRO A 115 -7.96 4.74 11.19
N GLU A 116 -7.91 3.58 11.87
CA GLU A 116 -6.73 3.14 12.64
C GLU A 116 -5.47 2.89 11.78
N HIS A 117 -5.64 2.71 10.47
CA HIS A 117 -4.56 2.51 9.50
C HIS A 117 -4.11 3.81 8.83
N VAL A 118 -4.72 4.96 9.16
CA VAL A 118 -4.37 6.28 8.63
C VAL A 118 -3.88 7.15 9.78
N LEU A 119 -2.61 7.54 9.75
CA LEU A 119 -2.05 8.42 10.78
C LEU A 119 -2.60 9.84 10.62
N GLY A 120 -3.25 10.34 11.67
CA GLY A 120 -3.81 11.68 11.72
C GLY A 120 -5.24 11.78 11.17
N PRO A 121 -5.69 12.97 10.75
CA PRO A 121 -7.02 13.13 10.16
C PRO A 121 -7.21 12.25 8.94
N TYR A 122 -8.41 11.71 8.74
CA TYR A 122 -8.71 10.84 7.59
C TYR A 122 -8.55 11.55 6.23
N SER A 123 -8.47 12.88 6.21
CA SER A 123 -8.10 13.67 5.03
C SER A 123 -6.66 13.41 4.55
N ASN A 124 -5.84 12.69 5.31
CA ASN A 124 -4.53 12.23 4.88
C ASN A 124 -4.58 10.96 4.03
N LEU A 125 -5.73 10.31 3.91
CA LEU A 125 -5.89 9.12 3.10
C LEU A 125 -5.57 9.46 1.64
N LEU A 126 -4.63 8.73 1.05
CA LEU A 126 -4.27 8.84 -0.35
C LEU A 126 -4.99 7.79 -1.18
N GLU A 127 -5.08 8.00 -2.50
CA GLU A 127 -5.55 6.95 -3.41
C GLU A 127 -4.62 5.72 -3.35
N PRO A 128 -5.19 4.50 -3.49
CA PRO A 128 -4.39 3.29 -3.55
C PRO A 128 -3.53 3.28 -4.81
N ILE A 129 -2.30 2.77 -4.69
CA ILE A 129 -1.40 2.56 -5.81
C ILE A 129 -1.12 1.08 -6.07
N HIS A 130 -0.82 0.75 -7.32
CA HIS A 130 -0.31 -0.56 -7.68
C HIS A 130 1.16 -0.69 -7.19
N PRO A 131 1.49 -1.62 -6.28
CA PRO A 131 2.79 -1.66 -5.62
C PRO A 131 3.95 -2.03 -6.55
N LEU A 132 3.68 -2.72 -7.67
CA LEU A 132 4.73 -3.02 -8.67
C LEU A 132 5.01 -1.85 -9.63
N TYR A 133 4.01 -1.00 -9.93
CA TYR A 133 4.11 0.02 -10.98
C TYR A 133 4.09 1.45 -10.45
N ASN A 134 3.77 1.64 -9.17
CA ASN A 134 3.62 2.94 -8.52
C ASN A 134 2.65 3.88 -9.28
N LEU A 135 1.55 3.32 -9.77
CA LEU A 135 0.46 4.03 -10.45
C LEU A 135 -0.80 3.97 -9.61
N ALA A 136 -1.65 5.00 -9.68
CA ALA A 136 -2.98 4.95 -9.09
C ALA A 136 -3.73 3.70 -9.58
N LEU A 137 -4.33 2.96 -8.66
CA LEU A 137 -4.82 1.61 -8.95
C LEU A 137 -5.92 1.61 -10.01
N ASN A 138 -6.81 2.62 -9.99
CA ASN A 138 -7.83 2.82 -11.01
C ASN A 138 -7.25 3.00 -12.43
N LYS A 139 -6.11 3.70 -12.56
CA LYS A 139 -5.44 3.92 -13.85
C LYS A 139 -4.80 2.64 -14.35
N TYR A 140 -4.19 1.86 -13.44
CA TYR A 140 -3.66 0.55 -13.78
C TYR A 140 -4.76 -0.39 -14.29
N ILE A 141 -5.88 -0.53 -13.56
CA ILE A 141 -7.00 -1.39 -13.96
C ILE A 141 -7.57 -0.95 -15.33
N THR A 142 -7.79 0.36 -15.51
CA THR A 142 -8.29 0.91 -16.78
C THR A 142 -7.37 0.54 -17.95
N ALA A 143 -6.05 0.69 -17.77
CA ALA A 143 -5.09 0.33 -18.81
C ALA A 143 -5.07 -1.18 -19.07
N TYR A 144 -5.06 -1.99 -18.01
CA TYR A 144 -5.08 -3.45 -18.11
C TYR A 144 -6.31 -3.94 -18.89
N GLU A 145 -7.51 -3.48 -18.53
CA GLU A 145 -8.74 -3.86 -19.21
C GLU A 145 -8.79 -3.42 -20.67
N PHE A 146 -8.18 -2.29 -21.01
CA PHE A 146 -8.11 -1.81 -22.39
C PHE A 146 -7.24 -2.73 -23.25
N PHE A 147 -6.03 -3.05 -22.79
CA PHE A 147 -5.07 -3.86 -23.55
C PHE A 147 -5.29 -5.38 -23.43
N SER A 148 -6.13 -5.86 -22.51
CA SER A 148 -6.46 -7.30 -22.37
C SER A 148 -7.57 -7.78 -23.31
N LYS A 149 -8.17 -6.89 -24.10
CA LYS A 149 -9.28 -7.20 -25.02
C LYS A 149 -8.82 -7.53 -26.46
N GLU A 150 -7.51 -7.61 -26.70
CA GLU A 150 -6.92 -8.00 -27.99
C GLU A 150 -6.57 -9.48 -28.05
#